data_AF-A0A963F7L1-F1
#
_entry.id   AF-A0A963F7L1-F1
#
_cell.length_a   1.000
_cell.length_b   1.000
_cell.length_c   1.000
_cell.angle_alpha   90.00
_cell.angle_beta   90.00
_cell.angle_gamma   90.00
#
_symmetry.space_group_name_H-M   'P 1'
#
loop_
_entity.id
_entity.type
_entity.pdbx_description
1 polymer ?
#
loop_
_entity_poly.entity_id
_entity_poly.type
_entity_poly.pdbx_seq_one_letter_code
_entity_poly.pdbx_strand_id
1 'polypeptide(L)'
;MRINVYSQELTSEVIPVAKESNTGITYHAAQLILHSSRMLHHPPLDDDRSAVTFWLPKSADRREEMAKAFEEIARIFRESPPESGLD
;
A
#
# COMPACT_ATOMS: atom_id res chain seq x y z
N MET A 1 -13.33 -3.75 12.90
CA MET A 1 -13.23 -2.46 12.18
C MET A 1 -13.02 -2.76 10.71
N ARG A 2 -13.71 -2.07 9.80
CA ARG A 2 -13.56 -2.23 8.35
C ARG A 2 -12.95 -0.94 7.79
N ILE A 3 -11.98 -1.08 6.88
CA ILE A 3 -11.43 0.03 6.11
C ILE A 3 -11.84 -0.24 4.66
N ASN A 4 -12.60 0.69 4.08
CA ASN A 4 -12.91 0.66 2.66
C ASN A 4 -11.94 1.61 1.96
N VAL A 5 -11.27 1.11 0.93
CA VAL A 5 -10.39 1.91 0.08
C VAL A 5 -10.93 1.80 -1.33
N TYR A 6 -11.34 2.93 -1.90
CA TYR A 6 -11.83 2.99 -3.27
C TYR A 6 -10.64 3.11 -4.21
N SER A 7 -10.56 2.26 -5.23
CA SER A 7 -9.40 2.19 -6.11
C SER A 7 -9.15 3.46 -6.90
N GLN A 8 -10.17 4.30 -7.09
CA GLN A 8 -10.07 5.61 -7.75
C GLN A 8 -9.21 6.60 -6.96
N GLU A 9 -9.07 6.37 -5.65
CA GLU A 9 -8.22 7.16 -4.77
C GLU A 9 -6.78 6.63 -4.71
N LEU A 10 -6.48 5.51 -5.37
CA LEU A 10 -5.16 4.86 -5.35
C LEU A 10 -4.43 5.07 -6.68
N THR A 11 -3.11 5.25 -6.59
CA THR A 11 -2.21 5.13 -7.75
C THR A 11 -1.70 3.69 -7.89
N SER A 12 -0.96 3.41 -8.95
CA SER A 12 -0.22 2.13 -9.11
C SER A 12 1.18 2.14 -8.48
N GLU A 13 1.55 3.20 -7.75
CA GLU A 13 2.89 3.35 -7.18
C GLU A 13 2.99 2.68 -5.81
N VAL A 14 3.96 1.77 -5.67
CA VAL A 14 4.27 1.08 -4.41
C VAL A 14 5.69 1.39 -4.00
N ILE A 15 5.85 1.91 -2.77
CA ILE A 15 7.15 2.30 -2.21
C ILE A 15 7.50 1.40 -1.02
N PRO A 16 8.70 0.77 -1.00
CA PRO A 16 9.20 0.13 0.20
C PRO A 16 9.66 1.18 1.20
N VAL A 17 9.22 1.06 2.45
CA VAL A 17 9.64 1.98 3.54
C VAL A 17 10.29 1.22 4.68
N ALA A 18 11.25 1.89 5.33
CA ALA A 18 11.89 1.44 6.54
C ALA A 18 11.88 2.59 7.57
N LYS A 19 11.46 2.31 8.79
CA LYS A 19 11.40 3.31 9.87
C LYS A 19 11.95 2.71 11.16
N GLU A 20 12.97 3.35 11.71
CA GLU A 20 13.49 3.02 13.03
C GLU A 20 12.54 3.55 14.12
N SER A 21 12.23 2.71 15.10
CA SER A 21 11.51 3.12 16.31
C SER A 21 12.46 3.72 17.35
N ASN A 22 11.88 4.33 18.38
CA ASN A 22 12.60 4.73 19.58
C ASN A 22 13.23 3.57 20.38
N THR A 23 12.95 2.31 20.02
CA THR A 23 13.57 1.12 20.62
C THR A 23 14.76 0.60 19.80
N GLY A 24 15.15 1.29 18.73
CA GLY A 24 16.22 0.86 17.81
C GLY A 24 15.82 -0.28 16.86
N ILE A 25 14.53 -0.64 16.80
CA ILE A 25 14.03 -1.65 15.86
C ILE A 25 13.61 -0.96 14.58
N THR A 26 14.16 -1.39 13.45
CA THR A 26 13.70 -0.95 12.13
C THR A 26 12.50 -1.78 11.68
N TYR A 27 11.38 -1.11 11.47
CA TYR A 27 10.17 -1.69 10.89
C TYR A 27 10.16 -1.44 9.40
N HIS A 28 9.69 -2.42 8.63
CA HIS A 28 9.55 -2.31 7.19
C HIS A 28 8.07 -2.33 6.80
N ALA A 29 7.72 -1.63 5.72
CA ALA A 29 6.37 -1.59 5.19
C ALA A 29 6.39 -1.49 3.66
N ALA A 30 5.25 -1.76 3.03
CA ALA A 30 4.94 -1.34 1.68
C ALA A 30 3.89 -0.22 1.74
N GLN A 31 4.11 0.87 1.01
CA GLN A 31 3.18 1.97 0.86
C GLN A 31 2.57 1.97 -0.53
N LEU A 32 1.25 1.91 -0.62
CA LEU A 32 0.51 2.15 -1.86
C LEU A 32 0.06 3.61 -1.85
N ILE A 33 0.57 4.41 -2.79
CA ILE A 33 0.36 5.86 -2.80
C ILE A 33 -1.05 6.19 -3.28
N LEU A 34 -1.72 7.10 -2.58
CA LEU A 34 -3.02 7.64 -2.97
C LEU A 34 -2.86 8.75 -4.01
N HIS A 35 -3.89 8.96 -4.81
CA HIS A 35 -4.01 10.16 -5.61
C HIS A 35 -4.00 11.40 -4.71
N SER A 36 -3.18 12.37 -5.09
CA SER A 36 -2.99 13.61 -4.34
C SER A 36 -2.67 14.77 -5.29
N SER A 37 -2.82 16.00 -4.81
CA SER A 37 -2.40 17.18 -5.57
C SER A 37 -0.93 17.10 -5.93
N ARG A 38 -0.56 17.51 -7.15
CA ARG A 38 0.85 17.63 -7.58
C ARG A 38 1.67 18.54 -6.66
N MET A 39 1.03 19.48 -5.98
CA MET A 39 1.68 20.35 -4.99
C MET A 39 2.17 19.61 -3.74
N LEU A 40 1.78 18.34 -3.52
CA LEU A 40 2.28 17.51 -2.43
C LEU A 40 3.44 16.60 -2.87
N HIS A 41 3.82 16.67 -4.14
CA HIS A 41 4.90 15.86 -4.70
C HIS A 41 6.21 16.63 -4.52
N HIS A 42 6.75 16.69 -3.29
CA HIS A 42 8.04 17.30 -2.98
C HIS A 42 9.13 16.25 -2.71
N PRO A 43 9.59 15.52 -3.74
CA PRO A 43 10.68 14.57 -3.56
C PRO A 43 12.01 15.31 -3.28
N PRO A 44 12.98 14.67 -2.59
CA PRO A 44 12.93 13.30 -2.09
C PRO A 44 12.70 13.15 -0.57
N LEU A 45 12.69 14.26 0.19
CA LEU A 45 12.68 14.22 1.66
C LEU A 45 11.36 14.72 2.30
N ASP A 46 10.44 15.25 1.49
CA ASP A 46 9.20 15.91 1.94
C ASP A 46 8.00 15.39 1.13
N ASP A 47 7.98 14.09 0.86
CA ASP A 47 6.87 13.46 0.16
C ASP A 47 5.64 13.36 1.07
N ASP A 48 4.82 14.40 1.04
CA ASP A 48 3.58 14.57 1.82
C ASP A 48 2.37 13.84 1.21
N ARG A 49 2.60 12.99 0.20
CA ARG A 49 1.52 12.20 -0.40
C ARG A 49 0.94 11.24 0.63
N SER A 50 -0.39 11.10 0.58
CA SER A 50 -1.08 10.11 1.41
C SER A 50 -0.83 8.70 0.89
N ALA A 51 -0.77 7.71 1.78
CA ALA A 51 -0.53 6.32 1.42
C ALA A 51 -1.31 5.34 2.31
N VAL A 52 -1.75 4.21 1.74
CA VAL A 52 -2.10 3.04 2.55
C VAL A 52 -0.81 2.30 2.87
N THR A 53 -0.47 2.20 4.16
CA THR A 53 0.78 1.58 4.62
C THR A 53 0.53 0.19 5.21
N PHE A 54 1.16 -0.82 4.63
CA PHE A 54 1.12 -2.21 5.10
C PHE A 54 2.42 -2.58 5.79
N TRP A 55 2.44 -2.55 7.13
CA TRP A 55 3.60 -2.94 7.92
C TRP A 55 3.86 -4.44 7.85
N LEU A 56 5.11 -4.81 7.57
CA LEU A 56 5.51 -6.20 7.36
C LEU A 56 5.67 -6.92 8.71
N PRO A 57 5.05 -8.10 8.88
CA PRO A 57 5.31 -8.95 10.03
C PRO A 57 6.80 -9.32 10.15
N LYS A 58 7.25 -9.65 11.36
CA LYS A 58 8.62 -10.18 11.58
C LYS A 58 8.79 -11.61 11.04
N SER A 59 7.75 -12.43 11.13
CA SER A 59 7.78 -13.85 10.71
C SER A 59 7.78 -13.98 9.19
N ALA A 60 8.63 -14.88 8.67
CA ALA A 60 8.67 -15.22 7.25
C ALA A 60 7.35 -15.85 6.78
N ASP A 61 6.80 -16.81 7.52
CA ASP A 61 5.55 -17.48 7.17
C ASP A 61 4.39 -16.50 7.05
N ARG A 62 4.30 -15.54 7.99
CA ARG A 62 3.26 -14.49 7.93
C ARG A 62 3.45 -13.51 6.77
N ARG A 63 4.69 -13.29 6.32
CA ARG A 63 4.95 -12.49 5.12
C ARG A 63 4.48 -13.21 3.87
N GLU A 64 4.76 -14.50 3.78
CA GLU A 64 4.33 -15.36 2.67
C GLU A 64 2.81 -15.47 2.58
N GLU A 65 2.12 -15.68 3.71
CA GLU A 65 0.65 -15.68 3.76
C GLU A 65 0.05 -14.36 3.26
N MET A 66 0.65 -13.22 3.65
CA MET A 66 0.19 -11.90 3.21
C MET A 66 0.50 -11.66 1.73
N ALA A 67 1.65 -12.13 1.23
CA ALA A 67 1.98 -12.05 -0.19
C ALA A 67 0.94 -12.78 -1.05
N LYS A 68 0.56 -14.00 -0.67
CA LYS A 68 -0.51 -14.77 -1.34
C LYS A 68 -1.85 -14.03 -1.32
N ALA A 69 -2.19 -13.35 -0.21
CA ALA A 69 -3.41 -12.55 -0.15
C ALA A 69 -3.37 -11.36 -1.14
N PHE A 70 -2.23 -10.69 -1.29
CA PHE A 70 -2.07 -9.62 -2.28
C PHE A 70 -2.09 -10.14 -3.72
N GLU A 71 -1.52 -11.31 -3.99
CA GLU A 71 -1.63 -11.99 -5.29
C GLU A 71 -3.09 -12.31 -5.63
N GLU A 72 -3.87 -12.77 -4.64
CA GLU A 72 -5.29 -13.04 -4.82
C GLU A 72 -6.09 -11.76 -5.09
N ILE A 73 -5.79 -10.66 -4.39
CA ILE A 73 -6.36 -9.33 -4.73
C ILE A 73 -6.03 -8.98 -6.17
N ALA A 74 -4.77 -9.12 -6.60
CA ALA A 74 -4.36 -8.83 -7.97
C ALA A 74 -5.10 -9.70 -9.00
N ARG A 75 -5.34 -10.99 -8.69
CA ARG A 75 -6.17 -11.87 -9.52
C ARG A 75 -7.61 -11.36 -9.61
N ILE A 76 -8.22 -10.99 -8.49
CA ILE A 76 -9.59 -10.44 -8.44
C ILE A 76 -9.71 -9.17 -9.30
N PHE A 77 -8.76 -8.24 -9.22
CA PHE A 77 -8.75 -7.05 -10.08
C PHE A 77 -8.71 -7.37 -11.58
N ARG A 78 -8.01 -8.45 -11.98
CA ARG A 78 -7.87 -8.84 -13.40
C ARG A 78 -9.07 -9.60 -13.94
N GLU A 79 -9.73 -10.39 -13.10
CA GLU A 79 -10.76 -11.35 -13.52
C GLU A 79 -12.18 -10.87 -13.20
N SER A 80 -12.34 -9.81 -12.40
CA SER A 80 -13.68 -9.27 -12.09
C SER A 80 -14.33 -8.61 -13.29
N PRO A 81 -15.66 -8.73 -13.46
CA PRO A 81 -16.36 -8.13 -14.60
C PRO A 81 -16.31 -6.59 -14.57
N PRO A 82 -15.86 -5.93 -15.64
CA PRO A 82 -15.65 -4.47 -15.66
C PRO A 82 -16.97 -3.68 -15.56
N GLU A 83 -18.11 -4.25 -15.95
CA GLU A 83 -19.42 -3.58 -15.98
C GLU A 83 -19.97 -3.15 -14.62
N SER A 84 -19.37 -3.64 -13.53
CA SER A 84 -19.75 -3.31 -12.14
C SER A 84 -18.71 -2.44 -11.42
N GLY A 85 -17.68 -1.99 -12.15
CA GLY A 85 -16.62 -1.13 -11.62
C GLY A 85 -17.08 0.28 -11.28
N LEU A 86 -16.36 0.91 -10.36
CA LEU A 86 -16.46 2.34 -10.06
C LEU A 86 -15.30 3.05 -10.78
N ASP A 87 -15.61 3.89 -11.77
CA ASP A 87 -14.67 4.84 -12.39
C ASP A 87 -14.86 6.22 -11.78
#